data_AF-A0AAN7SZY5-F1
#
_entry.id   AF-A0AAN7SZY5-F1
#
_cell.length_a   1.000
_cell.length_b   1.000
_cell.length_c   1.000
_cell.angle_alpha   90.00
_cell.angle_beta   90.00
_cell.angle_gamma   90.00
#
_symmetry.space_group_name_H-M   'P 1'
#
loop_
_entity.id
_entity.type
_entity.pdbx_description
1 polymer ?
#
loop_
_entity_poly.entity_id
_entity_poly.type
_entity_poly.pdbx_seq_one_letter_code
_entity_poly.pdbx_strand_id
1 'polypeptide(L)'
;MAILNQLSNGVLLAAHHPRQSYADKSRLFQLFRINILYSFLNYLVMELVHLPKTTRGLELLVPWLKSNKDSPRNVIAVGHDRGGRIVHRLAVSKSNFPQINLLGAAMFDIVPTKAQWDEFKNPAICQGYFHWPLLANVDSAVQMISKYGGGQWARDAHKRISGGEADLQTISKDGALDVYAACFEKEETLRYSCEDYAYGAAPEYQDQKADQEAGRKVDVPSLIMWSKAKLGARIDVAGTWKEWIAPGADHTAIGVGDGHGHYLPEEASKEVIEATTNFIKKLTK
;
A
#
# COMPACT_ATOMS: atom_id res chain seq x y z
N MET A 1 -23.74 12.04 -8.53
CA MET A 1 -23.82 13.51 -8.72
C MET A 1 -24.20 14.28 -7.45
N ALA A 2 -24.87 13.71 -6.44
CA ALA A 2 -25.19 14.43 -5.18
C ALA A 2 -24.15 14.29 -4.05
N ILE A 3 -23.20 13.35 -4.15
CA ILE A 3 -22.22 13.04 -3.07
C ILE A 3 -20.92 13.88 -3.18
N LEU A 4 -20.61 14.44 -4.36
CA LEU A 4 -19.33 15.12 -4.61
C LEU A 4 -19.30 16.60 -4.15
N ASN A 5 -20.45 17.19 -3.80
CA ASN A 5 -20.51 18.59 -3.35
C ASN A 5 -20.25 18.80 -1.85
N GLN A 6 -20.05 17.74 -1.06
CA GLN A 6 -19.81 17.83 0.39
C GLN A 6 -18.36 17.53 0.83
N LEU A 7 -17.44 17.22 -0.10
CA LEU A 7 -16.05 16.85 0.23
C LEU A 7 -15.07 18.04 0.21
N SER A 8 -15.53 19.28 0.41
CA SER A 8 -14.66 20.47 0.35
C SER A 8 -13.59 20.54 1.47
N ASN A 9 -13.64 19.66 2.48
CA ASN A 9 -12.79 19.77 3.68
C ASN A 9 -11.95 18.51 4.00
N GLY A 10 -11.98 17.46 3.17
CA GLY A 10 -11.21 16.22 3.41
C GLY A 10 -10.45 15.80 2.16
N VAL A 11 -9.12 15.87 2.21
CA VAL A 11 -8.28 15.37 1.11
C VAL A 11 -8.06 13.88 1.34
N LEU A 12 -8.62 13.04 0.45
CA LEU A 12 -8.19 11.66 0.29
C LEU A 12 -6.78 11.69 -0.31
N LEU A 13 -5.77 11.29 0.46
CA LEU A 13 -4.43 11.08 -0.10
C LEU A 13 -4.42 9.72 -0.79
N ALA A 14 -4.86 9.72 -2.05
CA ALA A 14 -4.32 8.83 -3.06
C ALA A 14 -3.18 9.59 -3.72
N ALA A 15 -2.00 8.98 -3.82
CA ALA A 15 -0.85 9.72 -4.29
C ALA A 15 -0.99 10.13 -5.76
N HIS A 16 -1.12 11.44 -5.96
CA HIS A 16 -1.12 12.07 -7.27
C HIS A 16 -0.65 13.53 -7.15
N HIS A 17 0.13 14.02 -8.11
CA HIS A 17 0.48 15.44 -8.25
C HIS A 17 -0.38 16.09 -9.36
N PRO A 18 -0.90 17.32 -9.17
CA PRO A 18 -1.80 17.96 -10.12
C PRO A 18 -1.05 18.52 -11.33
N ARG A 19 -1.50 18.19 -12.54
CA ARG A 19 -1.55 19.08 -13.71
C ARG A 19 -2.25 18.35 -14.85
N GLN A 20 -3.57 18.49 -14.91
CA GLN A 20 -4.36 18.60 -16.14
C GLN A 20 -5.84 18.73 -15.75
N SER A 21 -6.54 19.71 -16.34
CA SER A 21 -7.99 19.85 -16.18
C SER A 21 -8.70 18.81 -17.04
N TYR A 22 -9.60 18.01 -16.44
CA TYR A 22 -10.46 17.10 -17.21
C TYR A 22 -11.88 17.10 -16.62
N ALA A 23 -12.84 17.52 -17.45
CA ALA A 23 -14.20 17.88 -17.08
C ALA A 23 -15.20 16.71 -17.06
N ASP A 24 -14.76 15.47 -16.82
CA ASP A 24 -15.64 14.29 -16.95
C ASP A 24 -15.74 13.47 -15.64
N LYS A 25 -16.97 13.38 -15.11
CA LYS A 25 -17.31 12.84 -13.77
C LYS A 25 -17.36 11.30 -13.71
N SER A 26 -17.03 10.61 -14.80
CA SER A 26 -17.00 9.14 -14.90
C SER A 26 -15.65 8.49 -14.57
N ARG A 27 -14.58 9.28 -14.31
CA ARG A 27 -13.20 8.76 -14.21
C ARG A 27 -12.63 8.49 -12.80
N LEU A 28 -13.42 8.56 -11.73
CA LEU A 28 -12.97 8.10 -10.40
C LEU A 28 -12.65 6.59 -10.37
N PHE A 29 -13.22 5.81 -11.30
CA PHE A 29 -12.86 4.40 -11.51
C PHE A 29 -11.48 4.20 -12.16
N GLN A 30 -10.96 5.18 -12.91
CA GLN A 30 -9.58 5.15 -13.39
C GLN A 30 -8.58 5.50 -12.28
N LEU A 31 -8.98 6.33 -11.31
CA LEU A 31 -8.13 6.68 -10.16
C LEU A 31 -7.84 5.49 -9.23
N PHE A 32 -8.73 4.50 -9.15
CA PHE A 32 -8.46 3.25 -8.43
C PHE A 32 -7.64 2.25 -9.26
N ARG A 33 -7.88 2.15 -10.58
CA ARG A 33 -7.10 1.30 -11.49
C ARG A 33 -5.65 1.75 -11.68
N ILE A 34 -5.32 3.00 -11.33
CA ILE A 34 -3.98 3.59 -11.52
C ILE A 34 -3.14 3.58 -10.22
N ASN A 35 -3.67 3.09 -9.09
CA ASN A 35 -2.94 3.07 -7.82
C ASN A 35 -1.97 1.87 -7.63
N ILE A 36 -1.62 1.16 -8.70
CA ILE A 36 -0.49 0.21 -8.75
C ILE A 36 0.74 0.82 -9.48
N LEU A 37 0.69 2.11 -9.85
CA LEU A 37 1.84 2.82 -10.39
C LEU A 37 2.52 3.70 -9.34
N TYR A 38 3.66 3.23 -8.86
CA TYR A 38 4.77 4.11 -8.54
C TYR A 38 5.98 3.73 -9.39
N SER A 39 5.98 4.25 -10.61
CA SER A 39 7.22 4.69 -11.26
C SER A 39 7.32 6.19 -11.00
N PHE A 40 8.37 6.65 -10.33
CA PHE A 40 9.13 7.89 -10.61
C PHE A 40 10.05 8.19 -9.41
N LEU A 41 11.36 8.06 -9.62
CA LEU A 41 12.28 9.18 -9.37
C LEU A 41 13.58 8.98 -10.17
N ASN A 42 13.66 9.66 -11.30
CA ASN A 42 14.89 10.30 -11.72
C ASN A 42 14.75 11.79 -11.31
N TYR A 43 15.82 12.34 -10.72
CA TYR A 43 15.95 13.67 -10.09
C TYR A 43 15.38 13.84 -8.68
N LEU A 44 16.15 13.45 -7.65
CA LEU A 44 16.66 14.38 -6.63
C LEU A 44 17.69 13.64 -5.74
N VAL A 45 18.87 13.35 -6.29
CA VAL A 45 20.06 13.15 -5.46
C VAL A 45 20.55 14.55 -5.09
N MET A 46 20.35 14.95 -3.84
CA MET A 46 21.30 15.66 -2.98
C MET A 46 20.55 16.22 -1.74
N GLU A 47 21.14 15.97 -0.57
CA GLU A 47 20.79 16.49 0.77
C GLU A 47 19.55 15.91 1.49
N LEU A 48 19.64 14.64 1.91
CA LEU A 48 18.77 14.06 2.95
C LEU A 48 19.59 13.41 4.08
N VAL A 49 20.52 14.16 4.67
CA VAL A 49 21.42 13.65 5.72
C VAL A 49 20.77 13.59 7.12
N HIS A 50 19.60 14.19 7.38
CA HIS A 50 19.08 14.30 8.76
C HIS A 50 17.56 14.11 8.98
N LEU A 51 16.88 13.25 8.22
CA LEU A 51 15.54 12.79 8.62
C LEU A 51 15.58 11.33 9.12
N PRO A 52 14.81 10.97 10.17
CA PRO A 52 14.72 9.58 10.61
C PRO A 52 14.26 8.73 9.43
N LYS A 53 15.07 7.74 9.08
CA LYS A 53 14.87 6.81 7.97
C LYS A 53 13.51 6.14 8.15
N THR A 54 12.50 6.68 7.48
CA THR A 54 11.17 6.09 7.38
C THR A 54 11.04 5.57 5.96
N THR A 55 10.07 4.67 5.71
CA THR A 55 9.79 4.10 4.39
C THR A 55 9.90 5.20 3.33
N ARG A 56 10.82 5.06 2.36
CA ARG A 56 11.16 6.09 1.34
C ARG A 56 9.94 6.79 0.72
N GLY A 57 8.81 6.09 0.62
CA GLY A 57 7.53 6.64 0.17
C GLY A 57 6.99 7.82 1.00
N LEU A 58 7.27 7.90 2.31
CA LEU A 58 6.87 9.04 3.14
C LEU A 58 7.70 10.28 2.87
N GLU A 59 8.96 10.13 2.47
CA GLU A 59 9.82 11.25 2.09
C GLU A 59 9.25 12.01 0.88
N LEU A 60 8.54 11.31 -0.01
CA LEU A 60 7.87 11.90 -1.18
C LEU A 60 6.66 12.78 -0.81
N LEU A 61 6.06 12.58 0.36
CA LEU A 61 4.97 13.43 0.84
C LEU A 61 5.49 14.74 1.41
N VAL A 62 6.75 14.79 1.86
CA VAL A 62 7.34 15.94 2.56
C VAL A 62 7.25 17.26 1.77
N PRO A 63 7.51 17.32 0.45
CA PRO A 63 7.35 18.56 -0.32
C PRO A 63 5.91 19.05 -0.40
N TRP A 64 4.94 18.15 -0.61
CA TRP A 64 3.52 18.49 -0.62
C TRP A 64 3.07 19.03 0.75
N LEU A 65 3.56 18.41 1.82
CA LEU A 65 3.30 18.79 3.20
C LEU A 65 3.90 20.13 3.60
N LYS A 66 5.10 20.48 3.11
CA LYS A 66 5.78 21.76 3.40
C LYS A 66 5.12 22.99 2.73
N SER A 67 4.21 22.78 1.77
CA SER A 67 3.61 23.87 0.97
C SER A 67 2.52 24.68 1.70
N ASN A 68 1.89 24.16 2.77
CA ASN A 68 0.89 24.87 3.57
C ASN A 68 1.34 24.92 5.03
N LYS A 69 1.75 26.10 5.49
CA LYS A 69 2.42 26.27 6.80
C LYS A 69 1.49 26.61 7.96
N ASP A 70 0.22 26.92 7.69
CA ASP A 70 -0.64 27.59 8.68
C ASP A 70 -1.61 26.66 9.44
N SER A 71 -1.82 25.41 8.99
CA SER A 71 -2.60 24.40 9.74
C SER A 71 -2.33 22.96 9.26
N PRO A 72 -2.40 21.95 10.17
CA PRO A 72 -2.32 20.54 9.77
C PRO A 72 -3.44 20.17 8.81
N ARG A 73 -3.12 19.43 7.73
CA ARG A 73 -4.12 18.98 6.76
C ARG A 73 -4.83 17.74 7.28
N ASN A 74 -6.17 17.76 7.26
CA ASN A 74 -6.98 16.58 7.50
C ASN A 74 -6.79 15.56 6.37
N VAL A 75 -6.33 14.37 6.73
CA VAL A 75 -6.02 13.28 5.79
C VAL A 75 -6.70 12.00 6.22
N ILE A 76 -7.34 11.33 5.27
CA ILE A 76 -7.65 9.90 5.36
C ILE A 76 -6.71 9.19 4.40
N ALA A 77 -5.92 8.25 4.92
CA ALA A 77 -4.92 7.54 4.14
C ALA A 77 -5.45 6.15 3.78
N VAL A 78 -5.37 5.77 2.50
CA VAL A 78 -5.83 4.48 1.98
C VAL A 78 -4.71 3.86 1.15
N GLY A 79 -4.34 2.62 1.44
CA GLY A 79 -3.25 1.94 0.77
C GLY A 79 -3.47 0.45 0.59
N HIS A 80 -3.05 -0.07 -0.56
CA HIS A 80 -3.01 -1.50 -0.87
C HIS A 80 -1.56 -1.96 -0.99
N ASP A 81 -1.26 -3.19 -0.55
CA ASP A 81 0.07 -3.80 -0.59
C ASP A 81 1.18 -2.87 -0.04
N ARG A 82 2.18 -2.48 -0.86
CA ARG A 82 3.24 -1.54 -0.46
C ARG A 82 2.67 -0.20 0.03
N GLY A 83 1.61 0.30 -0.62
CA GLY A 83 0.87 1.48 -0.17
C GLY A 83 0.26 1.29 1.21
N GLY A 84 -0.26 0.10 1.51
CA GLY A 84 -0.77 -0.24 2.85
C GLY A 84 0.32 -0.18 3.91
N ARG A 85 1.56 -0.58 3.57
CA ARG A 85 2.72 -0.51 4.49
C ARG A 85 3.14 0.93 4.78
N ILE A 86 3.09 1.79 3.76
CA ILE A 86 3.32 3.23 3.92
C ILE A 86 2.26 3.83 4.85
N VAL A 87 0.98 3.46 4.66
CA VAL A 87 -0.11 3.90 5.54
C VAL A 87 0.08 3.41 6.98
N HIS A 88 0.49 2.16 7.17
CA HIS A 88 0.82 1.61 8.50
C HIS A 88 1.92 2.42 9.18
N ARG A 89 3.04 2.65 8.47
CA ARG A 89 4.14 3.46 8.99
C ARG A 89 3.67 4.87 9.36
N LEU A 90 2.93 5.53 8.47
CA LEU A 90 2.39 6.87 8.71
C LEU A 90 1.53 6.90 9.97
N ALA A 91 0.65 5.92 10.17
CA ALA A 91 -0.23 5.86 11.32
C ALA A 91 0.54 5.71 12.64
N VAL A 92 1.56 4.84 12.68
CA VAL A 92 2.39 4.61 13.87
C VAL A 92 3.32 5.80 14.17
N SER A 93 3.84 6.46 13.12
CA SER A 93 4.80 7.57 13.27
C SER A 93 4.19 8.95 13.00
N LYS A 94 2.86 9.10 13.13
CA LYS A 94 2.15 10.35 12.77
C LYS A 94 2.65 11.58 13.54
N SER A 95 3.18 11.40 14.76
CA SER A 95 3.78 12.46 15.57
C SER A 95 5.00 13.11 14.91
N ASN A 96 5.68 12.39 14.01
CA ASN A 96 6.80 12.93 13.22
C ASN A 96 6.33 13.82 12.06
N PHE A 97 5.01 13.87 11.81
CA PHE A 97 4.38 14.61 10.72
C PHE A 97 3.29 15.55 11.27
N PRO A 98 3.63 16.55 12.10
CA PRO A 98 2.65 17.45 12.73
C PRO A 98 1.77 18.23 11.74
N GLN A 99 2.21 18.33 10.49
CA GLN A 99 1.47 18.94 9.40
C GLN A 99 0.38 18.04 8.78
N ILE A 100 0.26 16.79 9.24
CA ILE A 100 -0.82 15.86 8.91
C ILE A 100 -1.68 15.63 10.15
N ASN A 101 -2.96 15.97 10.06
CA ASN A 101 -3.96 15.44 10.98
C ASN A 101 -4.57 14.17 10.36
N LEU A 102 -4.03 13.01 10.72
CA LEU A 102 -4.49 11.72 10.19
C LEU A 102 -5.80 11.32 10.87
N LEU A 103 -6.90 11.43 10.13
CA LEU A 103 -8.25 11.11 10.60
C LEU A 103 -8.54 9.60 10.59
N GLY A 104 -7.88 8.85 9.71
CA GLY A 104 -8.02 7.41 9.64
C GLY A 104 -7.10 6.75 8.61
N ALA A 105 -6.91 5.44 8.77
CA ALA A 105 -5.98 4.62 7.99
C ALA A 105 -6.67 3.35 7.46
N ALA A 106 -6.81 3.23 6.14
CA ALA A 106 -7.30 2.02 5.50
C ALA A 106 -6.14 1.26 4.81
N MET A 107 -6.01 -0.02 5.10
CA MET A 107 -4.90 -0.86 4.65
C MET A 107 -5.44 -2.18 4.08
N PHE A 108 -5.12 -2.45 2.82
CA PHE A 108 -5.69 -3.57 2.08
C PHE A 108 -4.65 -4.63 1.72
N ASP A 109 -5.03 -5.87 2.00
CA ASP A 109 -4.33 -7.14 1.78
C ASP A 109 -2.88 -7.18 2.30
N ILE A 110 -2.68 -6.67 3.52
CA ILE A 110 -1.41 -6.74 4.22
C ILE A 110 -1.59 -7.12 5.70
N VAL A 111 -0.53 -7.66 6.27
CA VAL A 111 -0.23 -7.59 7.71
C VAL A 111 1.01 -6.71 7.93
N PRO A 112 1.25 -6.22 9.16
CA PRO A 112 2.48 -5.48 9.49
C PRO A 112 3.73 -6.20 8.99
N THR A 113 4.68 -5.44 8.44
CA THR A 113 5.88 -6.01 7.78
C THR A 113 6.63 -6.96 8.71
N LYS A 114 6.82 -6.61 9.98
CA LYS A 114 7.46 -7.49 10.96
C LYS A 114 6.70 -8.82 11.10
N ALA A 115 5.38 -8.76 11.27
CA ALA A 115 4.55 -9.95 11.41
C ALA A 115 4.64 -10.85 10.15
N GLN A 116 4.64 -10.27 8.96
CA GLN A 116 4.81 -11.03 7.71
C GLN A 116 6.16 -11.78 7.66
N TRP A 117 7.26 -11.13 8.07
CA TRP A 117 8.58 -11.77 8.11
C TRP A 117 8.67 -12.87 9.18
N ASP A 118 8.03 -12.67 10.33
CA ASP A 118 7.99 -13.68 11.39
C ASP A 118 7.28 -14.98 10.93
N GLU A 119 6.31 -14.88 10.02
CA GLU A 119 5.61 -16.03 9.44
C GLU A 119 6.47 -16.87 8.49
N PHE A 120 7.60 -16.35 8.00
CA PHE A 120 8.52 -17.13 7.16
C PHE A 120 9.31 -18.20 7.93
N LYS A 121 9.15 -18.28 9.26
CA LYS A 121 9.50 -19.48 10.04
C LYS A 121 8.80 -20.74 9.53
N ASN A 122 7.66 -20.59 8.84
CA ASN A 122 6.97 -21.67 8.14
C ASN A 122 7.45 -21.75 6.67
N PRO A 123 8.10 -22.86 6.26
CA PRO A 123 8.60 -23.03 4.89
C PRO A 123 7.52 -22.91 3.80
N ALA A 124 6.29 -23.35 4.06
CA ALA A 124 5.20 -23.28 3.09
C ALA A 124 4.74 -21.83 2.85
N ILE A 125 4.75 -20.99 3.90
CA ILE A 125 4.44 -19.55 3.77
C ILE A 125 5.59 -18.86 3.03
N CYS A 126 6.85 -19.15 3.40
CA CYS A 126 8.02 -18.59 2.72
C CYS A 126 8.03 -18.93 1.22
N GLN A 127 7.76 -20.18 0.85
CA GLN A 127 7.60 -20.59 -0.56
C GLN A 127 6.44 -19.85 -1.25
N GLY A 128 5.31 -19.70 -0.56
CA GLY A 128 4.14 -18.96 -1.03
C GLY A 128 4.41 -17.46 -1.29
N TYR A 129 5.42 -16.90 -0.63
CA TYR A 129 5.86 -15.52 -0.75
C TYR A 129 7.31 -15.41 -1.24
N PHE A 130 7.79 -16.36 -2.05
CA PHE A 130 9.21 -16.43 -2.48
C PHE A 130 9.80 -15.12 -3.03
N HIS A 131 8.97 -14.26 -3.61
CA HIS A 131 9.38 -12.95 -4.11
C HIS A 131 9.88 -12.03 -2.99
N TRP A 132 9.42 -12.18 -1.75
CA TRP A 132 9.89 -11.40 -0.60
C TRP A 132 11.39 -11.61 -0.32
N PRO A 133 11.87 -12.83 -0.02
CA PRO A 133 13.29 -13.05 0.19
C PRO A 133 14.11 -12.86 -1.10
N LEU A 134 13.56 -13.17 -2.29
CA LEU A 134 14.25 -12.91 -3.56
C LEU A 134 14.53 -11.41 -3.74
N LEU A 135 13.49 -10.58 -3.73
CA LEU A 135 13.59 -9.15 -4.04
C LEU A 135 14.37 -8.37 -2.97
N ALA A 136 14.43 -8.87 -1.72
CA ALA A 136 15.30 -8.31 -0.69
C ALA A 136 16.81 -8.42 -1.00
N ASN A 137 17.21 -9.28 -1.94
CA ASN A 137 18.58 -9.40 -2.44
C ASN A 137 18.74 -8.58 -3.72
N VAL A 138 18.80 -7.26 -3.58
CA VAL A 138 18.65 -6.27 -4.67
C VAL A 138 19.46 -6.62 -5.92
N ASP A 139 20.79 -6.77 -5.81
CA ASP A 139 21.63 -6.95 -6.99
C ASP A 139 21.38 -8.30 -7.70
N SER A 140 21.18 -9.37 -6.93
CA SER A 140 20.86 -10.68 -7.48
C SER A 140 19.48 -10.68 -8.14
N ALA A 141 18.47 -10.10 -7.49
CA ALA A 141 17.11 -10.02 -8.01
C ALA A 141 17.05 -9.20 -9.29
N VAL A 142 17.67 -8.01 -9.31
CA VAL A 142 17.73 -7.15 -10.50
C VAL A 142 18.41 -7.91 -11.65
N GLN A 143 19.58 -8.51 -11.41
CA GLN A 143 20.28 -9.27 -12.44
C GLN A 143 19.44 -10.42 -13.01
N MET A 144 18.82 -11.23 -12.15
CA MET A 144 18.02 -12.38 -12.57
C MET A 144 16.76 -11.94 -13.34
N ILE A 145 16.02 -10.96 -12.83
CA ILE A 145 14.78 -10.51 -13.43
C ILE A 145 15.04 -9.75 -14.73
N SER A 146 16.10 -8.94 -14.82
CA SER A 146 16.50 -8.30 -16.08
C SER A 146 16.85 -9.31 -17.17
N LYS A 147 17.43 -10.46 -16.83
CA LYS A 147 17.68 -11.55 -17.79
C LYS A 147 16.42 -12.31 -18.17
N TYR A 148 15.47 -12.42 -17.25
CA TYR A 148 14.16 -13.04 -17.50
C TYR A 148 13.23 -12.16 -18.35
N GLY A 149 13.35 -10.84 -18.21
CA GLY A 149 12.45 -9.83 -18.77
C GLY A 149 11.57 -9.25 -17.66
N GLY A 150 11.73 -7.97 -17.35
CA GLY A 150 11.04 -7.32 -16.24
C GLY A 150 9.53 -7.23 -16.44
N GLY A 151 9.09 -6.99 -17.69
CA GLY A 151 7.68 -6.98 -18.04
C GLY A 151 7.05 -8.37 -17.96
N GLN A 152 7.79 -9.42 -18.36
CA GLN A 152 7.33 -10.81 -18.22
C GLN A 152 7.20 -11.20 -16.74
N TRP A 153 8.19 -10.86 -15.92
CA TRP A 153 8.13 -11.01 -14.46
C TRP A 153 6.89 -10.37 -13.86
N ALA A 154 6.57 -9.13 -14.26
CA ALA A 154 5.38 -8.45 -13.77
C ALA A 154 4.08 -9.18 -14.15
N ARG A 155 3.96 -9.67 -15.40
CA ARG A 155 2.77 -10.42 -15.84
C ARG A 155 2.59 -11.72 -15.05
N ASP A 156 3.67 -12.47 -14.86
CA ASP A 156 3.61 -13.74 -14.13
C ASP A 156 3.34 -13.53 -12.65
N ALA A 157 3.86 -12.44 -12.07
CA ALA A 157 3.48 -12.03 -10.71
C ALA A 157 1.98 -11.75 -10.61
N HIS A 158 1.41 -10.94 -11.52
CA HIS A 158 -0.04 -10.67 -11.52
C HIS A 158 -0.88 -11.94 -11.65
N LYS A 159 -0.52 -12.81 -12.59
CA LYS A 159 -1.19 -14.11 -12.79
C LYS A 159 -1.12 -15.01 -11.54
N ARG A 160 0.01 -15.03 -10.86
CA ARG A 160 0.21 -15.86 -9.67
C ARG A 160 -0.59 -15.34 -8.47
N ILE A 161 -0.67 -14.02 -8.34
CA ILE A 161 -1.16 -13.32 -7.16
C ILE A 161 -2.67 -13.06 -7.24
N SER A 162 -3.22 -12.92 -8.45
CA SER A 162 -4.66 -12.84 -8.70
C SER A 162 -5.42 -14.06 -8.16
N GLY A 163 -6.72 -13.92 -7.96
CA GLY A 163 -7.62 -14.98 -7.52
C GLY A 163 -7.76 -16.06 -8.56
N GLY A 164 -8.93 -16.11 -9.21
CA GLY A 164 -9.22 -17.04 -10.31
C GLY A 164 -9.02 -16.45 -11.71
N GLU A 165 -9.35 -17.22 -12.73
CA GLU A 165 -9.32 -16.78 -14.13
C GLU A 165 -10.19 -15.53 -14.36
N ALA A 166 -11.37 -15.45 -13.72
CA ALA A 166 -12.24 -14.28 -13.83
C ALA A 166 -11.60 -13.00 -13.25
N ASP A 167 -10.87 -13.13 -12.15
CA ASP A 167 -10.14 -12.02 -11.56
C ASP A 167 -8.94 -11.62 -12.43
N LEU A 168 -8.21 -12.60 -12.97
CA LEU A 168 -7.11 -12.35 -13.91
C LEU A 168 -7.59 -11.58 -15.13
N GLN A 169 -8.74 -11.96 -15.71
CA GLN A 169 -9.37 -11.22 -16.80
C GLN A 169 -9.76 -9.79 -16.39
N THR A 170 -10.22 -9.62 -15.14
CA THR A 170 -10.59 -8.31 -14.59
C THR A 170 -9.38 -7.38 -14.48
N ILE A 171 -8.28 -7.85 -13.90
CA ILE A 171 -7.04 -7.06 -13.75
C ILE A 171 -6.25 -6.91 -15.06
N SER A 172 -6.57 -7.72 -16.08
CA SER A 172 -5.95 -7.62 -17.41
C SER A 172 -6.72 -6.73 -18.38
N LYS A 173 -7.91 -6.27 -17.99
CA LYS A 173 -8.80 -5.52 -18.88
C LYS A 173 -8.13 -4.25 -19.39
N ASP A 174 -8.43 -3.91 -20.65
CA ASP A 174 -7.99 -2.66 -21.29
C ASP A 174 -6.45 -2.53 -21.38
N GLY A 175 -5.72 -3.65 -21.37
CA GLY A 175 -4.26 -3.66 -21.46
C GLY A 175 -3.55 -3.23 -20.16
N ALA A 176 -4.23 -3.30 -19.01
CA ALA A 176 -3.66 -2.87 -17.73
C ALA A 176 -2.33 -3.57 -17.40
N LEU A 177 -2.22 -4.89 -17.64
CA LEU A 177 -0.95 -5.62 -17.46
C LEU A 177 0.17 -5.14 -18.38
N ASP A 178 -0.13 -4.58 -19.55
CA ASP A 178 0.88 -4.03 -20.45
C ASP A 178 1.51 -2.76 -19.87
N VAL A 179 0.71 -1.94 -19.17
CA VAL A 179 1.19 -0.74 -18.49
C VAL A 179 2.15 -1.12 -17.35
N TYR A 180 1.76 -2.09 -16.52
CA TYR A 180 2.61 -2.58 -15.43
C TYR A 180 3.88 -3.24 -15.96
N ALA A 181 3.76 -4.06 -17.02
CA ALA A 181 4.90 -4.70 -17.65
C ALA A 181 5.89 -3.66 -18.19
N ALA A 182 5.42 -2.65 -18.93
CA ALA A 182 6.28 -1.58 -19.47
C ALA A 182 6.99 -0.77 -18.37
N CYS A 183 6.40 -0.65 -17.18
CA CYS A 183 7.07 -0.02 -16.04
C CYS A 183 8.20 -0.89 -15.50
N PHE A 184 7.98 -2.20 -15.38
CA PHE A 184 8.98 -3.15 -14.87
C PHE A 184 10.08 -3.51 -15.88
N GLU A 185 9.91 -3.18 -17.17
CA GLU A 185 11.02 -3.22 -18.14
C GLU A 185 12.12 -2.19 -17.84
N LYS A 186 11.83 -1.14 -17.07
CA LYS A 186 12.82 -0.15 -16.67
C LYS A 186 13.62 -0.69 -15.49
N GLU A 187 14.95 -0.73 -15.62
CA GLU A 187 15.83 -1.19 -14.54
C GLU A 187 15.61 -0.39 -13.26
N GLU A 188 15.38 0.92 -13.36
CA GLU A 188 15.15 1.77 -12.19
C GLU A 188 13.91 1.33 -11.41
N THR A 189 12.80 1.05 -12.09
CA THR A 189 11.57 0.56 -11.44
C THR A 189 11.81 -0.78 -10.75
N LEU A 190 12.48 -1.70 -11.44
CA LEU A 190 12.83 -3.01 -10.89
C LEU A 190 13.74 -2.88 -9.66
N ARG A 191 14.79 -2.06 -9.75
CA ARG A 191 15.74 -1.82 -8.66
C ARG A 191 15.08 -1.18 -7.45
N TYR A 192 14.31 -0.12 -7.64
CA TYR A 192 13.60 0.53 -6.53
C TYR A 192 12.54 -0.37 -5.90
N SER A 193 11.90 -1.23 -6.69
CA SER A 193 11.01 -2.27 -6.15
C SER A 193 11.80 -3.25 -5.27
N CYS A 194 12.97 -3.71 -5.70
CA CYS A 194 13.83 -4.57 -4.89
C CYS A 194 14.33 -3.87 -3.61
N GLU A 195 14.73 -2.60 -3.71
CA GLU A 195 15.17 -1.80 -2.56
C GLU A 195 14.05 -1.63 -1.52
N ASP A 196 12.79 -1.54 -1.93
CA ASP A 196 11.64 -1.54 -1.01
C ASP A 196 11.52 -2.87 -0.24
N TYR A 197 11.70 -4.01 -0.91
CA TYR A 197 11.75 -5.31 -0.22
C TYR A 197 12.97 -5.44 0.71
N ALA A 198 14.14 -4.94 0.31
CA ALA A 198 15.34 -4.95 1.13
C ALA A 198 15.18 -4.06 2.38
N TYR A 199 14.55 -2.89 2.24
CA TYR A 199 14.19 -2.03 3.36
C TYR A 199 13.19 -2.73 4.30
N GLY A 200 12.19 -3.40 3.72
CA GLY A 200 11.22 -4.22 4.46
C GLY A 200 11.86 -5.33 5.28
N ALA A 201 12.91 -5.98 4.75
CA ALA A 201 13.56 -7.14 5.35
C ALA A 201 14.43 -6.83 6.58
N ALA A 202 15.01 -5.62 6.65
CA ALA A 202 15.93 -5.28 7.73
C ALA A 202 15.56 -3.95 8.43
N PRO A 203 15.70 -2.76 7.81
CA PRO A 203 15.34 -1.50 8.47
C PRO A 203 13.91 -1.48 9.03
N GLU A 204 12.89 -1.73 8.19
CA GLU A 204 11.50 -1.64 8.61
C GLU A 204 11.14 -2.69 9.66
N TYR A 205 11.72 -3.89 9.57
CA TYR A 205 11.55 -4.94 10.56
C TYR A 205 12.01 -4.47 11.95
N GLN A 206 13.22 -3.89 12.04
CA GLN A 206 13.76 -3.39 13.31
C GLN A 206 12.97 -2.19 13.83
N ASP A 207 12.58 -1.27 12.95
CA ASP A 207 11.75 -0.12 13.33
C ASP A 207 10.41 -0.59 13.92
N GLN A 208 9.71 -1.49 13.25
CA GLN A 208 8.43 -2.02 13.72
C GLN A 208 8.58 -2.84 15.01
N LYS A 209 9.70 -3.54 15.21
CA LYS A 209 10.02 -4.21 16.47
C LYS A 209 10.15 -3.20 17.61
N ALA A 210 10.95 -2.15 17.41
CA ALA A 210 11.15 -1.10 18.40
C ALA A 210 9.85 -0.33 18.71
N ASP A 211 8.97 -0.15 17.71
CA ASP A 211 7.65 0.43 17.90
C ASP A 211 6.78 -0.43 18.82
N GLN A 212 6.70 -1.73 18.58
CA GLN A 212 5.94 -2.66 19.42
C GLN A 212 6.49 -2.72 20.85
N GLU A 213 7.80 -2.80 21.03
CA GLU A 213 8.46 -2.79 22.34
C GLU A 213 8.18 -1.50 23.13
N ALA A 214 8.04 -0.37 22.43
CA ALA A 214 7.67 0.92 23.01
C ALA A 214 6.15 1.15 23.10
N GLY A 215 5.32 0.17 22.74
CA GLY A 215 3.86 0.30 22.75
C GLY A 215 3.29 1.24 21.69
N ARG A 216 4.07 1.64 20.67
CA ARG A 216 3.60 2.47 19.55
C ARG A 216 2.80 1.62 18.58
N LYS A 217 1.52 1.94 18.43
CA LYS A 217 0.52 1.20 17.68
C LYS A 217 -0.35 2.15 16.85
N VAL A 218 -1.13 1.61 15.92
CA VAL A 218 -2.13 2.40 15.18
C VAL A 218 -3.22 2.83 16.15
N ASP A 219 -3.33 4.13 16.38
CA ASP A 219 -4.24 4.75 17.35
C ASP A 219 -5.34 5.60 16.70
N VAL A 220 -5.35 5.67 15.37
CA VAL A 220 -6.41 6.29 14.57
C VAL A 220 -7.45 5.24 14.14
N PRO A 221 -8.70 5.65 13.83
CA PRO A 221 -9.66 4.77 13.21
C PRO A 221 -9.06 4.02 12.01
N SER A 222 -9.27 2.71 11.94
CA SER A 222 -8.67 1.89 10.90
C SER A 222 -9.65 0.95 10.20
N LEU A 223 -9.42 0.76 8.90
CA LEU A 223 -10.12 -0.22 8.06
C LEU A 223 -9.10 -1.19 7.47
N ILE A 224 -9.16 -2.45 7.88
CA ILE A 224 -8.34 -3.53 7.33
C ILE A 224 -9.22 -4.41 6.47
N MET A 225 -8.81 -4.63 5.23
CA MET A 225 -9.46 -5.59 4.33
C MET A 225 -8.43 -6.57 3.80
N TRP A 226 -8.78 -7.85 3.66
CA TRP A 226 -7.88 -8.87 3.09
C TRP A 226 -8.66 -9.92 2.30
N SER A 227 -7.98 -10.59 1.37
CA SER A 227 -8.48 -11.78 0.69
C SER A 227 -8.49 -12.98 1.65
N LYS A 228 -9.65 -13.58 1.84
CA LYS A 228 -9.77 -14.86 2.56
C LYS A 228 -9.09 -16.00 1.82
N ALA A 229 -9.10 -15.98 0.49
CA ALA A 229 -8.53 -17.03 -0.36
C ALA A 229 -6.99 -16.99 -0.45
N LYS A 230 -6.38 -15.81 -0.23
CA LYS A 230 -4.92 -15.61 -0.30
C LYS A 230 -4.32 -15.38 1.08
N LEU A 231 -4.18 -14.13 1.50
CA LEU A 231 -3.49 -13.78 2.75
C LEU A 231 -4.17 -14.45 3.96
N GLY A 232 -5.51 -14.39 4.01
CA GLY A 232 -6.31 -14.98 5.10
C GLY A 232 -6.29 -16.50 5.16
N ALA A 233 -5.91 -17.18 4.08
CA ALA A 233 -5.74 -18.64 4.08
C ALA A 233 -4.42 -19.09 4.74
N ARG A 234 -3.51 -18.15 5.03
CA ARG A 234 -2.16 -18.42 5.54
C ARG A 234 -1.90 -17.80 6.90
N ILE A 235 -2.53 -16.66 7.18
CA ILE A 235 -2.28 -15.85 8.37
C ILE A 235 -3.63 -15.45 8.97
N ASP A 236 -3.76 -15.51 10.29
CA ASP A 236 -4.88 -14.88 10.99
C ASP A 236 -4.72 -13.35 10.94
N VAL A 237 -5.21 -12.74 9.86
CA VAL A 237 -5.06 -11.30 9.61
C VAL A 237 -5.73 -10.48 10.70
N ALA A 238 -6.94 -10.86 11.13
CA ALA A 238 -7.68 -10.13 12.15
C ALA A 238 -6.99 -10.20 13.52
N GLY A 239 -6.57 -11.41 13.93
CA GLY A 239 -5.80 -11.60 15.16
C GLY A 239 -4.47 -10.85 15.12
N THR A 240 -3.76 -10.92 13.99
CA THR A 240 -2.50 -10.20 13.80
C THR A 240 -2.71 -8.70 13.96
N TRP A 241 -3.65 -8.08 13.24
CA TRP A 241 -3.87 -6.64 13.34
C TRP A 241 -4.29 -6.19 14.73
N LYS A 242 -5.09 -6.99 15.45
CA LYS A 242 -5.50 -6.68 16.82
C LYS A 242 -4.30 -6.41 17.75
N GLU A 243 -3.16 -7.06 17.53
CA GLU A 243 -1.94 -6.82 18.30
C GLU A 243 -1.27 -5.47 17.97
N TRP A 244 -1.55 -4.90 16.80
CA TRP A 244 -0.94 -3.67 16.28
C TRP A 244 -1.84 -2.44 16.35
N ILE A 245 -3.09 -2.61 16.79
CA ILE A 245 -4.03 -1.53 17.10
C ILE A 245 -3.90 -1.13 18.57
N ALA A 246 -3.90 0.17 18.86
CA ALA A 246 -3.88 0.69 20.22
C ALA A 246 -5.17 0.32 20.98
N PRO A 247 -5.11 0.03 22.29
CA PRO A 247 -6.30 -0.24 23.08
C PRO A 247 -7.34 0.89 22.97
N GLY A 248 -8.58 0.55 22.63
CA GLY A 248 -9.68 1.51 22.49
C GLY A 248 -9.73 2.26 21.16
N ALA A 249 -8.76 2.09 20.26
CA ALA A 249 -8.85 2.65 18.91
C ALA A 249 -9.94 1.92 18.09
N ASP A 250 -10.68 2.70 17.30
CA ASP A 250 -11.70 2.19 16.40
C ASP A 250 -11.05 1.39 15.26
N HIS A 251 -11.51 0.16 15.06
CA HIS A 251 -10.91 -0.75 14.09
C HIS A 251 -11.96 -1.66 13.48
N THR A 252 -11.98 -1.71 12.15
CA THR A 252 -12.83 -2.60 11.37
C THR A 252 -11.94 -3.53 10.54
N ALA A 253 -12.13 -4.85 10.72
CA ALA A 253 -11.42 -5.89 9.99
C ALA A 253 -12.41 -6.71 9.14
N ILE A 254 -12.20 -6.75 7.83
CA ILE A 254 -13.09 -7.40 6.86
C ILE A 254 -12.30 -8.38 5.98
N GLY A 255 -12.59 -9.67 6.13
CA GLY A 255 -12.16 -10.69 5.17
C GLY A 255 -13.10 -10.71 3.96
N VAL A 256 -12.55 -10.37 2.79
CA VAL A 256 -13.22 -10.38 1.48
C VAL A 256 -13.25 -11.83 0.95
N GLY A 257 -14.38 -12.24 0.38
CA GLY A 257 -14.78 -13.64 0.12
C GLY A 257 -13.84 -14.52 -0.71
N ASP A 258 -14.25 -15.79 -0.86
CA ASP A 258 -13.34 -16.93 -1.11
C ASP A 258 -12.83 -17.10 -2.55
N GLY A 259 -13.19 -16.20 -3.47
CA GLY A 259 -12.72 -16.22 -4.86
C GLY A 259 -11.62 -15.21 -5.18
N HIS A 260 -11.61 -14.07 -4.48
CA HIS A 260 -10.76 -12.94 -4.86
C HIS A 260 -9.33 -13.12 -4.39
N GLY A 261 -8.41 -12.71 -5.24
CA GLY A 261 -6.99 -12.63 -4.96
C GLY A 261 -6.60 -11.37 -4.20
N HIS A 262 -5.34 -11.02 -4.35
CA HIS A 262 -4.68 -9.94 -3.63
C HIS A 262 -5.08 -8.53 -4.11
N TYR A 263 -5.42 -8.36 -5.39
CA TYR A 263 -5.71 -7.06 -6.01
C TYR A 263 -7.14 -6.63 -5.70
N LEU A 264 -7.52 -6.60 -4.41
CA LEU A 264 -8.87 -6.29 -3.93
C LEU A 264 -9.50 -5.04 -4.58
N PRO A 265 -8.77 -3.92 -4.81
CA PRO A 265 -9.35 -2.75 -5.48
C PRO A 265 -9.87 -3.03 -6.90
N GLU A 266 -9.34 -4.05 -7.57
CA GLU A 266 -9.74 -4.46 -8.92
C GLU A 266 -10.66 -5.70 -8.88
N GLU A 267 -10.27 -6.73 -8.13
CA GLU A 267 -10.95 -8.04 -8.05
C GLU A 267 -12.27 -7.95 -7.28
N ALA A 268 -12.28 -7.21 -6.17
CA ALA A 268 -13.42 -7.06 -5.25
C ALA A 268 -13.86 -5.60 -5.13
N SER A 269 -13.87 -4.89 -6.26
CA SER A 269 -14.03 -3.43 -6.28
C SER A 269 -15.33 -2.94 -5.62
N LYS A 270 -16.43 -3.69 -5.68
CA LYS A 270 -17.71 -3.29 -5.07
C LYS A 270 -17.60 -3.28 -3.54
N GLU A 271 -17.07 -4.35 -2.97
CA GLU A 271 -16.84 -4.53 -1.53
C GLU A 271 -15.86 -3.48 -1.01
N VAL A 272 -14.76 -3.24 -1.72
CA VAL A 272 -13.77 -2.21 -1.36
C VAL A 272 -14.39 -0.82 -1.40
N ILE A 273 -15.15 -0.48 -2.44
CA ILE A 273 -15.80 0.83 -2.56
C ILE A 273 -16.82 1.04 -1.44
N GLU A 274 -17.65 0.04 -1.14
CA GLU A 274 -18.65 0.13 -0.09
C GLU A 274 -18.02 0.35 1.28
N ALA A 275 -17.06 -0.52 1.66
CA ALA A 275 -16.37 -0.44 2.94
C ALA A 275 -15.61 0.89 3.10
N THR A 276 -14.85 1.29 2.07
CA THR A 276 -14.08 2.54 2.09
C THR A 276 -15.00 3.76 2.16
N THR A 277 -16.12 3.77 1.43
CA THR A 277 -17.09 4.87 1.47
C THR A 277 -17.72 5.00 2.85
N ASN A 278 -18.10 3.90 3.47
CA ASN A 278 -18.68 3.89 4.81
C ASN A 278 -17.66 4.35 5.86
N PHE A 279 -16.40 3.92 5.73
CA PHE A 279 -15.30 4.38 6.56
C PHE A 279 -15.08 5.89 6.45
N ILE A 280 -14.97 6.44 5.23
CA ILE A 280 -14.81 7.88 5.02
C ILE A 280 -15.99 8.65 5.62
N LYS A 281 -17.23 8.22 5.35
CA LYS A 281 -18.44 8.86 5.91
C LYS A 281 -18.48 8.83 7.44
N LYS A 282 -17.87 7.84 8.09
CA LYS A 282 -17.79 7.79 9.56
C LYS A 282 -16.84 8.86 10.11
N LEU A 283 -15.78 9.18 9.38
CA LEU A 283 -14.71 10.08 9.81
C LEU A 283 -14.94 11.55 9.45
N THR A 284 -15.81 11.82 8.49
CA THR A 284 -16.09 13.18 7.99
C THR A 284 -17.47 13.71 8.37
N LYS A 285 -18.14 13.07 9.35
CA LYS A 285 -19.36 13.61 9.97
C LYS A 285 -19.00 14.68 10.99
#